data_AF-A0A920F9W2-F1
#
_entry.id   AF-A0A920F9W2-F1
#
_cell.length_a   1.000
_cell.length_b   1.000
_cell.length_c   1.000
_cell.angle_alpha   90.00
_cell.angle_beta   90.00
_cell.angle_gamma   90.00
#
_symmetry.space_group_name_H-M   'P 1'
#
loop_
_entity.id
_entity.type
_entity.pdbx_description
1 polymer ?
#
loop_
_entity_poly.entity_id
_entity_poly.type
_entity_poly.pdbx_seq_one_letter_code
_entity_poly.pdbx_strand_id
1 'polypeptide(L)'
;MLRLPFKNGTVENYKLVGTPLTPQTPSISFNRIAFAAAHVVASPLFEIDPWQLGGALDWDETLKYRRYLWDQGLNVAEAMDTAQRGMGLDWETAKELIERTVNEAKHHPLKPRVVCGAGTDQFGIEDFKNEDQIINAYSEQMETIEKIGGQCVILASRAMMVVSRGPESFLRVYNRLIEQAEKTGDTALAWRDV
;
A
#
# COMPACT_ATOMS: atom_id res chain seq x y z
N MET A 1 -36.32 -4.30 1.97
CA MET A 1 -36.16 -3.93 0.55
C MET A 1 -35.41 -2.62 0.50
N LEU A 2 -34.43 -2.51 -0.38
CA LEU A 2 -33.68 -1.28 -0.63
C LEU A 2 -34.24 -0.60 -1.87
N ARG A 3 -34.32 0.73 -1.88
CA ARG A 3 -34.69 1.49 -3.08
C ARG A 3 -33.40 1.93 -3.77
N LEU A 4 -33.14 1.42 -4.98
CA LEU A 4 -31.88 1.66 -5.70
C LEU A 4 -32.14 2.29 -7.07
N PRO A 5 -31.25 3.20 -7.53
CA PRO A 5 -31.34 3.75 -8.88
C PRO A 5 -31.02 2.69 -9.94
N PHE A 6 -31.77 2.71 -11.03
CA PHE A 6 -31.52 1.88 -12.22
C PHE A 6 -30.98 2.73 -13.38
N LYS A 7 -30.34 2.09 -14.36
CA LYS A 7 -29.71 2.76 -15.51
C LYS A 7 -30.67 3.62 -16.33
N ASN A 8 -31.97 3.33 -16.28
CA ASN A 8 -33.04 4.07 -16.93
C ASN A 8 -33.50 5.31 -16.14
N GLY A 9 -32.83 5.65 -15.03
CA GLY A 9 -33.17 6.80 -14.19
C GLY A 9 -34.35 6.55 -13.23
N THR A 10 -34.90 5.34 -13.18
CA THR A 10 -35.95 4.99 -12.21
C THR A 10 -35.35 4.55 -10.87
N VAL A 11 -36.19 4.49 -9.84
CA VAL A 11 -35.85 3.91 -8.54
C VAL A 11 -36.70 2.67 -8.34
N GLU A 12 -36.06 1.52 -8.18
CA GLU A 12 -36.73 0.23 -8.04
C GLU A 12 -36.43 -0.41 -6.69
N ASN A 13 -37.34 -1.26 -6.22
CA ASN A 13 -37.16 -2.02 -5.00
C ASN A 13 -36.27 -3.24 -5.27
N TYR A 14 -35.11 -3.30 -4.62
CA TYR A 14 -34.22 -4.44 -4.62
C TYR A 14 -34.33 -5.23 -3.30
N LYS A 15 -34.48 -6.55 -3.42
CA LYS A 15 -34.36 -7.48 -2.30
C LYS A 15 -32.99 -8.13 -2.40
N LEU A 16 -32.22 -8.12 -1.30
CA LEU A 16 -30.96 -8.86 -1.23
C LEU A 16 -31.25 -10.36 -1.41
N VAL A 17 -30.51 -11.01 -2.32
CA VAL A 17 -30.68 -12.44 -2.65
C VAL A 17 -29.47 -13.30 -2.30
N GLY A 18 -28.38 -12.71 -1.81
CA GLY A 18 -27.17 -13.42 -1.44
C GLY A 18 -27.24 -14.03 -0.04
N THR A 19 -26.53 -15.14 0.15
CA THR A 19 -26.21 -15.71 1.46
C THR A 19 -24.81 -15.22 1.87
N PRO A 20 -24.68 -14.36 2.90
CA PRO A 20 -23.38 -13.87 3.32
C PRO A 20 -22.44 -14.98 3.77
N LEU A 21 -21.16 -14.87 3.43
CA LEU A 21 -20.12 -15.71 4.01
C LEU A 21 -19.92 -15.29 5.48
N THR A 22 -19.73 -16.27 6.36
CA THR A 22 -19.35 -16.00 7.75
C THR A 22 -17.83 -15.92 7.84
N PRO A 23 -17.26 -14.78 8.31
CA PRO A 23 -15.82 -14.65 8.55
C PRO A 23 -15.33 -15.73 9.51
N GLN A 24 -14.18 -16.36 9.20
CA GLN A 24 -13.60 -17.41 10.04
C GLN A 24 -12.08 -17.33 10.02
N THR A 25 -11.49 -17.47 11.20
CA THR A 25 -10.04 -17.61 11.34
C THR A 25 -9.58 -18.93 10.77
N PRO A 26 -8.54 -18.94 9.92
CA PRO A 26 -8.05 -20.17 9.32
C PRO A 26 -7.57 -21.15 10.39
N SER A 27 -8.05 -22.39 10.30
CA SER A 27 -7.59 -23.50 11.14
C SER A 27 -6.46 -24.30 10.49
N ILE A 28 -6.17 -24.06 9.22
CA ILE A 28 -5.10 -24.69 8.43
C ILE A 28 -4.37 -23.66 7.58
N SER A 29 -3.11 -23.92 7.25
CA SER A 29 -2.34 -23.08 6.34
C SER A 29 -2.88 -23.14 4.91
N PHE A 30 -2.92 -21.99 4.25
CA PHE A 30 -3.30 -21.92 2.84
C PHE A 30 -2.21 -22.47 1.92
N ASN A 31 -2.61 -22.97 0.75
CA ASN A 31 -1.69 -23.41 -0.31
C ASN A 31 -1.24 -22.26 -1.24
N ARG A 32 -1.52 -21.01 -0.85
CA ARG A 32 -1.15 -19.77 -1.55
C ARG A 32 -0.75 -18.73 -0.52
N ILE A 33 0.15 -17.84 -0.91
CA ILE A 33 0.47 -16.64 -0.16
C ILE A 33 -0.41 -15.52 -0.72
N ALA A 34 -1.41 -15.10 0.04
CA ALA A 34 -2.32 -14.04 -0.36
C ALA A 34 -2.04 -12.77 0.45
N PHE A 35 -1.96 -11.64 -0.25
CA PHE A 35 -1.87 -10.31 0.33
C PHE A 35 -3.10 -9.51 -0.07
N ALA A 36 -3.70 -8.81 0.87
CA ALA A 36 -4.68 -7.77 0.59
C ALA A 36 -3.96 -6.41 0.57
N ALA A 37 -4.03 -5.70 -0.56
CA ALA A 37 -3.72 -4.28 -0.58
C ALA A 37 -4.84 -3.54 0.18
N ALA A 38 -4.49 -2.98 1.33
CA ALA A 38 -5.48 -2.41 2.25
C ALA A 38 -5.75 -0.94 1.94
N HIS A 39 -7.01 -0.52 2.07
CA HIS A 39 -7.39 0.89 2.02
C HIS A 39 -7.08 1.59 3.34
N VAL A 40 -7.18 2.91 3.39
CA VAL A 40 -7.12 3.70 4.63
C VAL A 40 -8.50 4.26 4.97
N VAL A 41 -8.77 4.49 6.25
CA VAL A 41 -10.02 5.10 6.69
C VAL A 41 -9.75 6.57 6.99
N ALA A 42 -10.42 7.46 6.26
CA ALA A 42 -10.39 8.89 6.57
C ALA A 42 -11.23 9.16 7.83
N SER A 43 -10.72 9.99 8.73
CA SER A 43 -11.46 10.50 9.88
C SER A 43 -12.46 11.56 9.43
N PRO A 44 -13.77 11.36 9.68
CA PRO A 44 -14.79 12.33 9.32
C PRO A 44 -14.89 13.49 10.33
N LEU A 45 -14.10 13.46 11.41
CA LEU A 45 -14.20 14.40 12.53
C LEU A 45 -13.10 15.46 12.54
N PHE A 46 -12.02 15.27 11.77
CA PHE A 46 -10.96 16.26 11.67
C PHE A 46 -11.33 17.35 10.67
N GLU A 47 -11.25 18.60 11.11
CA GLU A 47 -11.46 19.78 10.27
C GLU A 47 -10.18 20.09 9.49
N ILE A 48 -10.04 19.46 8.33
CA ILE A 48 -8.95 19.68 7.37
C ILE A 48 -9.51 19.97 5.98
N ASP A 49 -8.70 20.55 5.09
CA ASP A 49 -9.05 20.56 3.66
C ASP A 49 -9.00 19.12 3.13
N PRO A 50 -10.13 18.55 2.66
CA PRO A 50 -10.17 17.17 2.18
C PRO A 50 -9.33 16.93 0.91
N TRP A 51 -8.87 17.98 0.24
CA TRP A 51 -7.97 17.90 -0.92
C TRP A 51 -6.49 18.05 -0.56
N GLN A 52 -6.17 18.32 0.70
CA GLN A 52 -4.79 18.40 1.16
C GLN A 52 -4.13 17.00 1.16
N LEU A 53 -2.87 16.94 0.73
CA LEU A 53 -2.05 15.72 0.80
C LEU A 53 -1.79 15.29 2.25
N GLY A 54 -1.69 13.97 2.47
CA GLY A 54 -1.52 13.34 3.78
C GLY A 54 -2.87 12.95 4.41
N GLY A 55 -3.87 13.82 4.26
CA GLY A 55 -5.23 13.58 4.73
C GLY A 55 -5.34 13.40 6.26
N ALA A 56 -6.57 13.23 6.73
CA ALA A 56 -6.90 12.99 8.12
C ALA A 56 -7.26 11.51 8.26
N LEU A 57 -6.35 10.67 8.76
CA LEU A 57 -6.64 9.25 8.96
C LEU A 57 -7.29 8.99 10.32
N ASP A 58 -8.29 8.10 10.32
CA ASP A 58 -8.71 7.38 11.51
C ASP A 58 -7.79 6.17 11.68
N TRP A 59 -6.78 6.31 12.54
CA TRP A 59 -5.78 5.28 12.77
C TRP A 59 -6.37 4.01 13.37
N ASP A 60 -7.35 4.13 14.27
CA ASP A 60 -7.90 3.00 14.99
C ASP A 60 -8.74 2.13 14.05
N GLU A 61 -9.61 2.73 13.24
CA GLU A 61 -10.38 1.99 12.23
C GLU A 61 -9.49 1.47 11.10
N THR A 62 -8.47 2.22 10.70
CA THR A 62 -7.47 1.78 9.71
C THR A 62 -6.75 0.51 10.17
N LEU A 63 -6.23 0.47 11.40
CA LEU A 63 -5.53 -0.69 11.97
C LEU A 63 -6.49 -1.84 12.32
N LYS A 64 -7.72 -1.53 12.74
CA LYS A 64 -8.77 -2.54 12.95
C LYS A 64 -9.08 -3.31 11.68
N TYR A 65 -9.06 -2.66 10.52
CA TYR A 65 -9.22 -3.36 9.25
C TYR A 65 -8.03 -4.29 8.93
N ARG A 66 -6.78 -3.91 9.28
CA ARG A 66 -5.62 -4.81 9.13
C ARG A 66 -5.78 -6.06 10.00
N ARG A 67 -6.16 -5.88 11.27
CA ARG A 67 -6.46 -6.99 12.18
C ARG A 67 -7.55 -7.90 11.63
N TYR A 68 -8.64 -7.34 11.11
CA TYR A 68 -9.69 -8.11 10.45
C TYR A 68 -9.15 -8.98 9.30
N LEU A 69 -8.32 -8.41 8.41
CA LEU A 69 -7.72 -9.16 7.29
C LEU A 69 -6.82 -10.31 7.78
N TRP A 70 -6.01 -10.05 8.81
CA TRP A 70 -5.17 -11.08 9.43
C TRP A 70 -6.00 -12.18 10.08
N ASP A 71 -7.09 -11.82 10.76
CA ASP A 71 -8.05 -12.77 11.33
C ASP A 71 -8.77 -13.61 10.28
N GLN A 72 -8.73 -13.22 8.99
CA GLN A 72 -9.18 -14.05 7.86
C GLN A 72 -8.04 -14.85 7.20
N GLY A 73 -6.82 -14.78 7.73
CA GLY A 73 -5.65 -15.49 7.22
C GLY A 73 -4.90 -14.79 6.08
N LEU A 74 -5.28 -13.57 5.73
CA LEU A 74 -4.60 -12.80 4.69
C LEU A 74 -3.39 -12.08 5.26
N ASN A 75 -2.37 -11.85 4.43
CA ASN A 75 -1.30 -10.91 4.74
C ASN A 75 -1.69 -9.51 4.24
N VAL A 76 -0.95 -8.47 4.64
CA VAL A 76 -1.25 -7.08 4.22
C VAL A 76 -0.14 -6.54 3.32
N ALA A 77 -0.55 -5.94 2.20
CA ALA A 77 0.30 -5.06 1.41
C ALA A 77 -0.04 -3.60 1.76
N GLU A 78 0.86 -2.96 2.50
CA GLU A 78 0.63 -1.68 3.16
C GLU A 78 1.14 -0.49 2.32
N ALA A 79 0.42 0.64 2.42
CA ALA A 79 0.74 1.87 1.70
C ALA A 79 0.92 1.68 0.18
N MET A 80 0.08 0.82 -0.41
CA MET A 80 0.00 0.56 -1.85
C MET A 80 -0.98 1.54 -2.53
N ASP A 81 -1.21 1.36 -3.83
CA ASP A 81 -2.17 2.15 -4.61
C ASP A 81 -3.59 2.19 -3.99
N THR A 82 -4.04 1.07 -3.42
CA THR A 82 -5.35 0.97 -2.74
C THR A 82 -5.44 1.85 -1.47
N ALA A 83 -4.30 2.19 -0.86
CA ALA A 83 -4.21 3.16 0.22
C ALA A 83 -4.12 4.61 -0.29
N GLN A 84 -4.32 4.83 -1.60
CA GLN A 84 -4.24 6.13 -2.28
C GLN A 84 -2.82 6.75 -2.26
N ARG A 85 -1.79 5.92 -2.20
CA ARG A 85 -0.38 6.36 -2.20
C ARG A 85 -0.05 7.17 -3.46
N GLY A 86 0.49 8.37 -3.29
CA GLY A 86 0.81 9.30 -4.39
C GLY A 86 -0.41 9.95 -5.07
N MET A 87 -1.63 9.73 -4.55
CA MET A 87 -2.88 10.35 -5.01
C MET A 87 -3.81 10.71 -3.82
N GLY A 88 -3.21 11.19 -2.74
CA GLY A 88 -3.91 11.62 -1.51
C GLY A 88 -3.10 11.32 -0.25
N LEU A 89 -2.53 10.11 -0.16
CA LEU A 89 -1.63 9.72 0.92
C LEU A 89 -0.18 10.06 0.53
N ASP A 90 0.44 10.97 1.27
CA ASP A 90 1.84 11.37 1.09
C ASP A 90 2.81 10.40 1.78
N TRP A 91 4.12 10.61 1.57
CA TRP A 91 5.14 9.74 2.14
C TRP A 91 5.15 9.76 3.67
N GLU A 92 5.09 10.93 4.31
CA GLU A 92 5.19 11.01 5.77
C GLU A 92 4.03 10.27 6.46
N THR A 93 2.80 10.42 5.95
CA THR A 93 1.65 9.70 6.47
C THR A 93 1.73 8.20 6.16
N ALA A 94 2.21 7.84 4.96
CA ALA A 94 2.40 6.45 4.58
C ALA A 94 3.48 5.75 5.42
N LYS A 95 4.55 6.45 5.76
CA LYS A 95 5.62 5.98 6.64
C LYS A 95 5.06 5.67 8.03
N GLU A 96 4.29 6.59 8.61
CA GLU A 96 3.64 6.35 9.90
C GLU A 96 2.66 5.16 9.85
N LEU A 97 1.89 5.04 8.76
CA LEU A 97 1.01 3.90 8.53
C LEU A 97 1.79 2.58 8.50
N ILE A 98 2.89 2.53 7.75
CA ILE A 98 3.77 1.36 7.67
C ILE A 98 4.35 1.01 9.06
N GLU A 99 4.86 1.99 9.79
CA GLU A 99 5.41 1.81 11.14
C GLU A 99 4.39 1.19 12.09
N ARG A 100 3.18 1.76 12.13
CA ARG A 100 2.07 1.26 12.96
C ARG A 100 1.66 -0.15 12.57
N THR A 101 1.45 -0.42 11.27
CA THR A 101 1.02 -1.74 10.79
C THR A 101 2.06 -2.82 11.04
N VAL A 102 3.35 -2.55 10.77
CA VAL A 102 4.43 -3.52 11.01
C VAL A 102 4.56 -3.82 12.50
N ASN A 103 4.41 -2.81 13.36
CA ASN A 103 4.41 -3.03 14.81
C ASN A 103 3.21 -3.88 15.27
N GLU A 104 2.00 -3.60 14.80
CA GLU A 104 0.81 -4.39 15.11
C GLU A 104 0.96 -5.85 14.66
N ALA A 105 1.48 -6.09 13.44
CA ALA A 105 1.67 -7.43 12.90
C ALA A 105 2.61 -8.29 13.75
N LYS A 106 3.65 -7.70 14.35
CA LYS A 106 4.58 -8.40 15.27
C LYS A 106 3.88 -8.91 16.53
N HIS A 107 2.88 -8.18 17.01
CA HIS A 107 2.14 -8.50 18.23
C HIS A 107 0.89 -9.36 17.98
N HIS A 108 0.46 -9.48 16.72
CA HIS A 108 -0.69 -10.30 16.36
C HIS A 108 -0.40 -11.80 16.58
N PRO A 109 -1.34 -12.58 17.16
CA PRO A 109 -1.11 -14.01 17.45
C PRO A 109 -0.71 -14.85 16.23
N LEU A 110 -1.24 -14.50 15.06
CA LEU A 110 -0.97 -15.20 13.80
C LEU A 110 0.36 -14.80 13.14
N LYS A 111 1.07 -13.77 13.64
CA LYS A 111 2.31 -13.23 13.06
C LYS A 111 2.25 -13.07 11.52
N PRO A 112 1.22 -12.36 11.01
CA PRO A 112 1.01 -12.20 9.58
C PRO A 112 2.17 -11.44 8.93
N ARG A 113 2.37 -11.65 7.63
CA ARG A 113 3.35 -10.88 6.85
C ARG A 113 2.79 -9.51 6.51
N VAL A 114 3.68 -8.54 6.47
CA VAL A 114 3.42 -7.20 5.93
C VAL A 114 4.48 -6.89 4.90
N VAL A 115 4.04 -6.55 3.70
CA VAL A 115 4.89 -5.98 2.65
C VAL A 115 4.52 -4.51 2.48
N CYS A 116 5.48 -3.63 2.25
CA CYS A 116 5.29 -2.19 2.31
C CYS A 116 5.76 -1.54 1.01
N GLY A 117 4.94 -0.65 0.44
CA GLY A 117 5.29 0.08 -0.77
C GLY A 117 6.44 1.08 -0.54
N ALA A 118 7.54 0.91 -1.26
CA ALA A 118 8.66 1.83 -1.35
C ALA A 118 8.65 2.51 -2.72
N GLY A 119 8.66 3.83 -2.74
CA GLY A 119 8.55 4.66 -3.94
C GLY A 119 9.57 5.80 -3.95
N THR A 120 9.21 6.87 -4.66
CA THR A 120 9.99 8.11 -4.75
C THR A 120 9.11 9.35 -4.53
N ASP A 121 7.95 9.16 -3.93
CA ASP A 121 6.86 10.12 -3.80
C ASP A 121 7.05 11.12 -2.65
N GLN A 122 8.19 11.06 -1.95
CA GLN A 122 8.61 12.11 -1.02
C GLN A 122 9.20 13.35 -1.74
N PHE A 123 9.45 13.23 -3.05
CA PHE A 123 9.94 14.32 -3.89
C PHE A 123 8.98 14.61 -5.05
N GLY A 124 8.98 15.85 -5.51
CA GLY A 124 8.32 16.24 -6.75
C GLY A 124 9.00 15.62 -7.96
N ILE A 125 8.27 15.38 -9.04
CA ILE A 125 8.83 14.80 -10.27
C ILE A 125 9.93 15.71 -10.84
N GLU A 126 9.78 17.02 -10.67
CA GLU A 126 10.69 18.07 -11.07
C GLU A 126 12.03 18.06 -10.32
N ASP A 127 12.11 17.43 -9.15
CA ASP A 127 13.34 17.37 -8.35
C ASP A 127 14.37 16.39 -8.94
N PHE A 128 13.91 15.44 -9.76
CA PHE A 128 14.75 14.41 -10.35
C PHE A 128 15.42 14.87 -11.65
N LYS A 129 16.75 14.83 -11.66
CA LYS A 129 17.61 15.21 -12.80
C LYS A 129 18.44 14.06 -13.34
N ASN A 130 18.65 13.00 -12.55
CA ASN A 130 19.47 11.84 -12.92
C ASN A 130 19.01 10.57 -12.19
N GLU A 131 19.52 9.42 -12.64
CA GLU A 131 19.17 8.09 -12.12
C GLU A 131 19.59 7.91 -10.65
N ASP A 132 20.70 8.52 -10.24
CA ASP A 132 21.20 8.41 -8.86
C ASP A 132 20.24 9.04 -7.85
N GLN A 133 19.59 10.16 -8.20
CA GLN A 133 18.57 10.77 -7.35
C GLN A 133 17.34 9.87 -7.19
N ILE A 134 16.95 9.14 -8.24
CA ILE A 134 15.86 8.16 -8.16
C ILE A 134 16.25 7.00 -7.25
N ILE A 135 17.46 6.46 -7.43
CA ILE A 135 17.98 5.39 -6.57
C ILE A 135 18.00 5.84 -5.12
N ASN A 136 18.55 7.02 -4.82
CA ASN A 136 18.62 7.55 -3.46
C ASN A 136 17.24 7.73 -2.83
N ALA A 137 16.25 8.21 -3.60
CA ALA A 137 14.89 8.37 -3.11
C ALA A 137 14.24 7.02 -2.74
N TYR A 138 14.43 5.99 -3.56
CA TYR A 138 13.98 4.64 -3.22
C TYR A 138 14.74 4.09 -2.01
N SER A 139 16.06 4.23 -1.97
CA SER A 139 16.90 3.74 -0.87
C SER A 139 16.44 4.31 0.47
N GLU A 140 16.12 5.60 0.54
CA GLU A 140 15.63 6.24 1.76
C GLU A 140 14.34 5.59 2.29
N GLN A 141 13.35 5.35 1.40
CA GLN A 141 12.12 4.68 1.80
C GLN A 141 12.36 3.22 2.18
N MET A 142 13.18 2.50 1.40
CA MET A 142 13.52 1.10 1.64
C MET A 142 14.22 0.93 3.00
N GLU A 143 15.26 1.71 3.29
CA GLU A 143 15.98 1.69 4.56
C GLU A 143 15.04 1.99 5.74
N THR A 144 14.12 2.94 5.56
CA THR A 144 13.11 3.27 6.59
C THR A 144 12.21 2.07 6.89
N ILE A 145 11.72 1.39 5.84
CA ILE A 145 10.86 0.21 5.96
C ILE A 145 11.61 -0.98 6.56
N GLU A 146 12.83 -1.23 6.09
CA GLU A 146 13.66 -2.36 6.52
C GLU A 146 14.10 -2.21 7.99
N LYS A 147 14.43 -0.99 8.43
CA LYS A 147 14.82 -0.69 9.81
C LYS A 147 13.77 -1.09 10.85
N ILE A 148 12.48 -1.01 10.49
CA ILE A 148 11.39 -1.46 11.37
C ILE A 148 11.01 -2.92 11.15
N GLY A 149 11.71 -3.64 10.27
CA GLY A 149 11.49 -5.05 9.94
C GLY A 149 10.40 -5.29 8.90
N GLY A 150 9.98 -4.27 8.16
CA GLY A 150 9.09 -4.39 7.02
C GLY A 150 9.78 -5.05 5.82
N GLN A 151 9.00 -5.66 4.93
CA GLN A 151 9.49 -6.20 3.66
C GLN A 151 9.10 -5.25 2.52
N CYS A 152 10.06 -4.81 1.71
CA CYS A 152 9.82 -3.83 0.65
C CYS A 152 9.08 -4.44 -0.56
N VAL A 153 8.17 -3.64 -1.13
CA VAL A 153 7.67 -3.75 -2.50
C VAL A 153 8.11 -2.49 -3.24
N ILE A 154 8.94 -2.64 -4.26
CA ILE A 154 9.38 -1.50 -5.06
C ILE A 154 8.21 -1.11 -5.99
N LEU A 155 7.62 0.05 -5.72
CA LEU A 155 6.54 0.63 -6.51
C LEU A 155 7.09 1.24 -7.80
N ALA A 156 6.27 1.31 -8.85
CA ALA A 156 6.60 2.08 -10.03
C ALA A 156 6.74 3.59 -9.69
N SER A 157 7.79 4.25 -10.19
CA SER A 157 8.02 5.67 -10.01
C SER A 157 7.74 6.47 -11.28
N ARG A 158 6.96 7.55 -11.14
CA ARG A 158 6.75 8.54 -12.21
C ARG A 158 8.03 9.30 -12.57
N ALA A 159 9.00 9.40 -11.66
CA ALA A 159 10.28 10.04 -11.91
C ALA A 159 11.09 9.32 -13.01
N MET A 160 10.91 8.00 -13.14
CA MET A 160 11.51 7.23 -14.23
C MET A 160 11.12 7.76 -15.60
N MET A 161 9.90 8.29 -15.77
CA MET A 161 9.44 8.81 -17.05
C MET A 161 10.11 10.13 -17.46
N VAL A 162 10.69 10.86 -16.50
CA VAL A 162 11.36 12.15 -16.76
C VAL A 162 12.86 11.97 -16.93
N VAL A 163 13.46 11.05 -16.17
CA VAL A 163 14.92 10.86 -16.14
C VAL A 163 15.40 9.79 -17.14
N SER A 164 14.60 8.75 -17.38
CA SER A 164 15.03 7.60 -18.18
C SER A 164 15.37 7.99 -19.61
N ARG A 165 16.46 7.40 -20.13
CA ARG A 165 16.89 7.53 -21.53
C ARG A 165 16.61 6.28 -22.36
N GLY A 166 15.80 5.37 -21.84
CA GLY A 166 15.43 4.12 -22.49
C GLY A 166 15.40 2.94 -21.52
N PRO A 167 15.15 1.70 -22.02
CA PRO A 167 15.01 0.51 -21.19
C PRO A 167 16.20 0.24 -20.26
N GLU A 168 17.41 0.58 -20.70
CA GLU A 168 18.64 0.41 -19.91
C GLU A 168 18.66 1.23 -18.60
N SER A 169 18.00 2.39 -18.56
CA SER A 169 17.84 3.16 -17.33
C SER A 169 17.01 2.40 -16.29
N PHE A 170 15.96 1.71 -16.72
CA PHE A 170 15.14 0.89 -15.83
C PHE A 170 15.97 -0.28 -15.28
N LEU A 171 16.72 -0.97 -16.14
CA LEU A 171 17.59 -2.07 -15.71
C LEU A 171 18.63 -1.62 -14.69
N ARG A 172 19.33 -0.51 -14.93
CA ARG A 172 20.33 0.02 -13.97
C ARG A 172 19.72 0.36 -12.62
N VAL A 173 18.62 1.11 -12.62
CA VAL A 173 17.93 1.53 -11.38
C VAL A 173 17.43 0.30 -10.62
N TYR A 174 16.63 -0.56 -11.24
CA TYR A 174 16.05 -1.70 -10.52
C TYR A 174 17.10 -2.75 -10.12
N ASN A 175 18.13 -3.02 -10.92
CA ASN A 175 19.21 -3.90 -10.50
C ASN A 175 19.88 -3.37 -9.23
N ARG A 176 20.19 -2.07 -9.19
CA ARG A 176 20.80 -1.46 -8.02
C ARG A 176 19.92 -1.58 -6.77
N LEU A 177 18.62 -1.34 -6.90
CA LEU A 177 17.65 -1.46 -5.80
C LEU A 177 17.48 -2.91 -5.31
N ILE A 178 17.47 -3.88 -6.22
CA ILE A 178 17.35 -5.29 -5.88
C ILE A 178 18.63 -5.78 -5.18
N GLU A 179 19.80 -5.40 -5.70
CA GLU A 179 21.09 -5.79 -5.13
C GLU A 179 21.31 -5.27 -3.71
N GLN A 180 20.77 -4.09 -3.37
CA GLN A 180 20.92 -3.49 -2.04
C GLN A 180 19.88 -3.95 -1.02
N ALA A 181 18.73 -4.50 -1.46
CA ALA A 181 17.64 -4.86 -0.55
C ALA A 181 18.08 -5.94 0.44
N GLU A 182 17.74 -5.79 1.73
CA GLU A 182 18.17 -6.71 2.79
C GLU A 182 17.66 -8.14 2.56
N LYS A 183 16.51 -8.28 1.90
CA LYS A 183 15.89 -9.56 1.55
C LYS A 183 15.69 -9.68 0.04
N THR A 184 16.79 -9.80 -0.70
CA THR A 184 16.79 -9.90 -2.17
C THR A 184 15.83 -10.97 -2.72
N GLY A 185 15.66 -12.11 -2.03
CA GLY A 185 14.76 -13.20 -2.45
C GLY A 185 13.26 -12.99 -2.14
N ASP A 186 12.93 -12.00 -1.30
CA ASP A 186 11.56 -11.67 -0.89
C ASP A 186 11.10 -10.29 -1.41
N THR A 187 11.99 -9.50 -2.01
CA THR A 187 11.63 -8.18 -2.54
C THR A 187 10.77 -8.34 -3.79
N ALA A 188 9.59 -7.72 -3.78
CA ALA A 188 8.67 -7.76 -4.91
C ALA A 188 8.76 -6.46 -5.73
N LEU A 189 8.70 -6.60 -7.06
CA LEU A 189 8.50 -5.47 -7.97
C LEU A 189 7.00 -5.32 -8.24
N ALA A 190 6.46 -4.13 -8.05
CA ALA A 190 5.10 -3.79 -8.46
C ALA A 190 5.12 -3.05 -9.80
N TRP A 191 4.72 -3.73 -10.86
CA TRP A 191 4.52 -3.11 -12.17
C TRP A 191 3.08 -2.60 -12.29
N ARG A 192 2.93 -1.35 -12.72
CA ARG A 192 1.64 -0.71 -12.98
C ARG A 192 1.72 -0.04 -14.34
N ASP A 193 0.69 -0.21 -15.16
CA ASP A 193 0.50 0.65 -16.33
C ASP A 193 0.37 2.10 -15.83
N VAL A 194 1.30 2.95 -16.23
CA VAL A 194 1.31 4.40 -15.97
C VAL A 194 0.95 5.17 -17.23
#